data_AF-A0A7W5VLA5-F1
#
_entry.id   AF-A0A7W5VLA5-F1
#
_cell.length_a   1.000
_cell.length_b   1.000
_cell.length_c   1.000
_cell.angle_alpha   90.00
_cell.angle_beta   90.00
_cell.angle_gamma   90.00
#
_symmetry.space_group_name_H-M   'P 1'
#
loop_
_entity.id
_entity.type
_entity.pdbx_description
1 polymer ?
#
loop_
_entity_poly.entity_id
_entity_poly.type
_entity_poly.pdbx_seq_one_letter_code
_entity_poly.pdbx_strand_id
1 'polypeptide(L)'
;MVSTRYRPKDLKLARRHVVKAARRVADQETVVRILSLKGSPAGPAYALLGRLYDDQRRKFDRLKLIEAMVEVKAQSCPEAPSRPDMPAPRCAIVRLFAISAGPPLRHDL
;
A
#
# COMPACT_ATOMS: atom_id res chain seq x y z
N MET A 1 4.64 18.95 7.67
CA MET A 1 4.73 17.94 6.59
C MET A 1 3.96 16.69 6.99
N VAL A 2 2.76 16.45 6.44
CA VAL A 2 1.99 15.23 6.75
C VAL A 2 2.40 14.12 5.79
N SER A 3 3.27 13.23 6.27
CA SER A 3 3.66 11.97 5.62
C SER A 3 2.40 11.21 5.15
N THR A 4 2.33 10.86 3.87
CA THR A 4 1.37 9.87 3.36
C THR A 4 1.73 8.51 3.96
N ARG A 5 1.27 8.26 5.19
CA ARG A 5 1.61 7.06 5.98
C ARG A 5 1.19 5.75 5.31
N TYR A 6 0.24 5.81 4.37
CA TYR A 6 -0.31 4.65 3.67
C TYR A 6 -0.22 4.86 2.15
N ARG A 7 0.36 3.89 1.44
CA ARG A 7 0.45 3.87 -0.03
C ARG A 7 -0.68 3.03 -0.63
N PRO A 8 -1.08 3.27 -1.90
CA PRO A 8 -2.09 2.44 -2.57
C PRO A 8 -1.78 0.93 -2.58
N LYS A 9 -0.49 0.55 -2.58
CA LYS A 9 -0.05 -0.85 -2.48
C LYS A 9 -0.41 -1.47 -1.12
N ASP A 10 -0.29 -0.70 -0.04
CA ASP A 10 -0.61 -1.15 1.32
C ASP A 10 -2.12 -1.38 1.46
N LEU A 11 -2.94 -0.52 0.85
CA LEU A 11 -4.40 -0.66 0.81
C LEU A 11 -4.83 -1.90 0.02
N LYS A 12 -4.20 -2.16 -1.14
CA LYS A 12 -4.45 -3.41 -1.89
C LYS A 12 -4.12 -4.65 -1.08
N LEU A 13 -3.01 -4.64 -0.34
CA LEU A 13 -2.64 -5.74 0.55
C LEU A 13 -3.66 -5.90 1.69
N ALA A 14 -4.04 -4.81 2.34
CA ALA A 14 -5.03 -4.81 3.41
C ALA A 14 -6.39 -5.37 2.93
N ARG A 15 -6.88 -4.97 1.74
CA ARG A 15 -8.09 -5.54 1.12
C ARG A 15 -8.00 -7.05 0.99
N ARG A 16 -6.88 -7.58 0.48
CA ARG A 16 -6.67 -9.03 0.35
C ARG A 16 -6.74 -9.74 1.70
N HIS A 17 -6.15 -9.16 2.75
CA HIS A 17 -6.21 -9.74 4.09
C HIS A 17 -7.62 -9.74 4.67
N VAL A 18 -8.39 -8.67 4.50
CA VAL A 18 -9.79 -8.61 4.96
C VAL A 18 -10.64 -9.66 4.25
N VAL A 19 -10.50 -9.81 2.92
CA VAL A 19 -11.22 -10.85 2.16
C VAL A 19 -10.79 -12.26 2.60
N LYS A 20 -9.50 -12.48 2.85
CA LYS A 20 -9.00 -13.77 3.33
C LYS A 20 -9.54 -14.10 4.73
N ALA A 21 -9.62 -13.11 5.62
CA ALA A 21 -10.21 -13.27 6.95
C ALA A 21 -11.71 -13.60 6.83
N ALA A 22 -12.45 -12.89 5.97
CA ALA A 22 -13.87 -13.13 5.72
C ALA A 22 -14.16 -14.58 5.31
N ARG A 23 -13.36 -15.11 4.36
CA ARG A 23 -13.49 -16.50 3.92
C ARG A 23 -13.27 -17.48 5.07
N ARG A 24 -12.25 -17.26 5.90
CA ARG A 24 -11.97 -18.11 7.06
C ARG A 24 -13.09 -18.12 8.09
N VAL A 25 -13.72 -16.96 8.33
CA VAL A 25 -14.88 -16.87 9.24
C VAL A 25 -16.06 -17.67 8.67
N ALA A 26 -16.32 -17.59 7.36
CA ALA A 26 -17.36 -18.39 6.70
C ALA A 26 -17.07 -19.91 6.75
N ASP A 27 -15.80 -20.30 6.58
CA ASP A 27 -15.38 -21.69 6.73
C ASP A 27 -15.63 -22.19 8.15
N GLN A 28 -15.29 -21.37 9.17
CA GLN A 28 -15.56 -21.68 10.58
C GLN A 28 -17.05 -21.78 10.87
N GLU A 29 -17.87 -20.89 10.32
CA GLU A 29 -19.34 -20.95 10.44
C GLU A 29 -19.87 -22.28 9.91
N THR A 30 -19.37 -22.72 8.76
CA THR A 30 -19.76 -24.01 8.15
C THR A 30 -19.44 -25.18 9.07
N VAL A 31 -18.24 -25.19 9.67
CA VAL A 31 -17.83 -26.24 10.62
C VAL A 31 -18.74 -26.23 11.86
N VAL A 32 -19.00 -25.06 12.45
CA VAL A 32 -19.86 -24.93 13.63
C VAL A 32 -21.29 -25.39 13.31
N ARG A 33 -21.81 -25.05 12.13
CA ARG A 33 -23.14 -25.48 11.68
C ARG A 33 -23.22 -27.00 11.55
N ILE A 34 -22.22 -27.65 10.95
CA ILE A 34 -22.16 -29.11 10.83
C ILE A 34 -22.13 -29.77 12.22
N LEU A 35 -21.30 -29.26 13.14
CA LEU A 35 -21.23 -29.79 14.51
C LEU A 35 -22.55 -29.63 15.26
N SER A 36 -23.21 -28.47 15.09
CA SER A 36 -24.53 -28.20 15.67
C SER A 36 -25.59 -29.19 15.16
N LEU A 37 -25.57 -29.51 13.86
CA LEU A 37 -26.48 -30.51 13.27
C LEU A 37 -26.24 -31.93 13.82
N LYS A 38 -25.01 -32.23 14.24
CA LYS A 38 -24.67 -33.49 14.90
C LYS A 38 -24.99 -33.51 16.40
N GLY A 39 -25.68 -32.48 16.93
CA GLY A 39 -26.07 -32.39 18.32
C GLY A 39 -24.97 -31.89 19.27
N SER A 40 -23.84 -31.38 18.74
CA SER A 40 -22.80 -30.78 19.59
C SER A 40 -23.26 -29.41 20.12
N PRO A 41 -22.93 -29.05 21.37
CA PRO A 41 -23.29 -27.75 21.93
C PRO A 41 -22.53 -26.63 21.19
N ALA A 42 -23.24 -25.84 20.39
CA ALA A 42 -22.66 -24.82 19.53
C ALA A 42 -22.77 -23.38 20.08
N GLY A 43 -23.45 -23.17 21.22
CA GLY A 43 -23.71 -21.84 21.78
C GLY A 43 -22.45 -20.97 21.95
N PRO A 44 -21.40 -21.45 22.65
CA PRO A 44 -20.14 -20.71 22.77
C PRO A 44 -19.46 -20.45 21.43
N ALA A 45 -19.55 -21.38 20.48
CA ALA A 45 -18.95 -21.24 19.16
C ALA A 45 -19.65 -20.15 18.33
N TYR A 46 -21.00 -20.08 18.38
CA TYR A 46 -21.75 -19.00 17.74
C TYR A 46 -21.49 -17.63 18.39
N ALA A 47 -21.31 -17.58 19.71
CA ALA A 47 -20.92 -16.34 20.38
C ALA A 47 -19.54 -15.84 19.92
N LEU A 48 -18.58 -16.75 19.72
CA LEU A 48 -17.27 -16.41 19.15
C LEU A 48 -17.38 -15.98 17.68
N LEU A 49 -18.18 -16.68 16.87
CA LEU A 49 -18.43 -16.29 15.48
C LEU A 49 -19.01 -14.88 15.38
N GLY A 50 -19.99 -14.53 16.23
CA GLY A 50 -20.54 -13.18 16.30
C GLY A 50 -19.45 -12.11 16.53
N ARG A 51 -18.54 -12.35 17.48
CA ARG A 51 -17.40 -11.45 17.74
C ARG A 51 -16.44 -11.35 16.55
N LEU A 52 -16.22 -12.45 15.81
CA LEU A 52 -15.38 -12.45 14.62
C LEU A 52 -16.01 -11.64 13.47
N TYR A 53 -17.33 -11.75 13.27
CA TYR A 53 -18.04 -10.91 12.31
C TYR A 53 -17.97 -9.43 12.69
N ASP A 54 -18.14 -9.10 13.97
CA ASP A 54 -18.02 -7.72 14.45
C ASP A 54 -16.61 -7.14 14.23
N ASP A 55 -15.57 -7.91 14.56
CA ASP A 55 -14.18 -7.50 14.32
C ASP A 55 -13.88 -7.34 12.83
N GLN A 56 -14.36 -8.27 11.99
CA GLN A 56 -14.25 -8.17 10.54
C GLN A 56 -14.91 -6.90 10.01
N ARG A 57 -16.14 -6.60 10.47
CA ARG A 57 -16.87 -5.39 10.09
C ARG A 57 -16.08 -4.13 10.48
N ARG A 58 -15.62 -4.04 11.74
CA ARG A 58 -14.81 -2.91 12.22
C ARG A 58 -13.54 -2.71 11.39
N LYS A 59 -12.83 -3.80 11.05
CA LYS A 59 -11.60 -3.73 10.23
C LYS A 59 -11.88 -3.27 8.81
N PHE A 60 -12.98 -3.72 8.21
CA PHE A 60 -13.39 -3.30 6.87
C PHE A 60 -13.81 -1.82 6.84
N ASP A 61 -14.59 -1.37 7.83
CA ASP A 61 -15.00 0.03 7.95
C ASP A 61 -13.78 0.95 8.15
N ARG A 62 -12.81 0.52 8.97
CA ARG A 62 -11.54 1.25 9.13
C ARG A 62 -10.73 1.31 7.84
N LEU A 63 -10.70 0.24 7.06
CA LEU A 63 -10.01 0.23 5.76
C LEU A 63 -10.68 1.21 4.79
N LYS A 64 -12.02 1.21 4.71
CA LYS A 64 -12.78 2.18 3.90
C LYS A 64 -12.49 3.63 4.28
N LEU A 65 -12.40 3.91 5.58
CA LEU A 65 -12.05 5.25 6.07
C LEU A 65 -10.66 5.67 5.59
N ILE A 66 -9.67 4.79 5.70
CA ILE A 66 -8.30 5.09 5.24
C ILE A 66 -8.27 5.29 3.72
N GLU A 67 -8.99 4.47 2.96
CA GLU A 67 -9.10 4.61 1.50
C GLU A 67 -9.69 5.96 1.10
N ALA A 68 -10.78 6.39 1.75
CA ALA A 68 -11.38 7.69 1.52
C ALA A 68 -10.41 8.84 1.84
N MET A 69 -9.67 8.75 2.96
CA MET A 69 -8.67 9.77 3.31
C MET A 69 -7.54 9.88 2.27
N VAL A 70 -7.12 8.76 1.69
CA VAL A 70 -6.09 8.75 0.64
C VAL A 70 -6.63 9.34 -0.67
N GLU A 71 -7.88 9.05 -1.02
CA GLU A 71 -8.54 9.60 -2.20
C GLU A 71 -8.76 11.11 -2.11
N VAL A 72 -9.26 11.62 -0.98
CA VAL A 72 -9.39 13.08 -0.74
C VAL A 72 -8.03 13.76 -0.84
N LYS A 73 -6.97 13.15 -0.31
CA LYS A 73 -5.62 13.69 -0.44
C LYS A 73 -5.16 13.74 -1.90
N ALA A 74 -5.46 12.72 -2.70
CA ALA A 74 -5.15 12.70 -4.12
C ALA A 74 -5.87 13.82 -4.89
N GLN A 75 -7.15 14.08 -4.57
CA GLN A 75 -7.94 15.15 -5.18
C GLN A 75 -7.51 16.56 -4.73
N SER A 76 -6.99 16.70 -3.51
CA SER A 76 -6.53 17.98 -2.95
C SER A 76 -5.16 18.45 -3.49
N CYS A 77 -4.43 17.58 -4.21
CA CYS A 77 -3.26 17.97 -4.96
C CYS A 77 -3.72 18.40 -6.35
N PRO A 78 -3.80 19.71 -6.68
CA PRO A 78 -4.01 20.09 -8.06
C PRO A 78 -2.82 19.57 -8.85
N GLU A 79 -3.09 18.67 -9.78
CA GLU A 79 -2.15 18.31 -10.84
C GLU A 79 -1.77 19.63 -11.50
N ALA A 80 -0.49 20.03 -11.35
CA ALA A 80 0.01 21.24 -11.99
C ALA A 80 -0.36 21.15 -13.47
N PRO A 81 -0.91 22.21 -14.09
CA PRO A 81 -1.37 22.13 -15.46
C PRO A 81 -0.23 21.61 -16.32
N SER A 82 -0.41 20.40 -16.85
CA SER A 82 0.44 19.81 -17.86
C SER A 82 0.46 20.79 -19.02
N ARG A 83 1.49 21.64 -19.06
CA ARG A 83 1.73 22.53 -20.19
C ARG A 83 1.84 21.63 -21.43
N PRO A 84 0.97 21.80 -22.44
CA PRO A 84 1.30 21.32 -23.77
C PRO A 84 2.48 22.17 -24.26
N ASP A 85 3.44 21.52 -24.90
CA ASP A 85 4.51 22.13 -25.68
C ASP A 85 5.61 22.88 -24.90
N MET A 86 6.66 22.13 -24.55
CA MET A 86 8.03 22.65 -24.63
C MET A 86 8.91 21.59 -25.31
N PRO A 87 9.55 21.88 -26.46
CA PRO A 87 10.49 20.95 -27.08
C PRO A 87 11.69 20.76 -26.14
N ALA A 88 12.07 19.49 -25.97
CA ALA A 88 13.15 19.09 -25.06
C ALA A 88 14.44 19.89 -25.29
N PRO A 89 15.10 20.41 -24.24
CA PRO A 89 16.46 20.87 -24.37
C PRO A 89 17.32 19.63 -24.59
N ARG A 90 17.95 19.55 -25.76
CA ARG A 90 18.96 18.53 -26.06
C ARG A 90 20.03 18.58 -24.98
N CYS A 91 20.12 17.55 -24.16
CA CYS A 91 21.22 17.35 -23.22
C CYS A 91 22.54 17.34 -24.00
N ALA A 92 23.26 18.46 -24.01
CA ALA A 92 24.65 18.49 -24.39
C ALA A 92 25.44 17.72 -23.32
N ILE A 93 25.93 16.54 -23.66
CA ILE A 93 26.88 15.80 -22.84
C ILE A 93 28.20 16.58 -22.92
N VAL A 94 28.44 17.47 -21.96
CA VAL A 94 29.77 18.01 -21.69
C VAL A 94 30.47 17.03 -20.75
N ARG A 95 31.33 16.17 -21.31
CA ARG A 95 32.29 15.39 -20.52
C ARG A 95 33.43 16.32 -20.11
N LEU A 96 33.40 16.75 -18.85
CA LEU A 96 34.49 17.45 -18.18
C LEU A 96 35.09 16.51 -17.13
N PHE A 97 36.33 16.05 -17.31
CA PHE A 97 37.32 15.62 -16.29
C PHE A 97 38.61 15.23 -17.06
N ALA A 98 39.84 15.57 -16.70
CA ALA A 98 40.37 16.24 -15.51
C ALA A 98 41.72 16.90 -15.87
N ILE A 99 42.00 18.07 -15.30
CA ILE A 99 43.35 18.63 -15.20
C ILE A 99 43.82 18.38 -13.77
N SER A 100 44.92 17.66 -13.60
CA SER A 100 45.75 17.76 -12.40
C SER A 100 47.17 18.09 -12.86
N ALA A 101 47.59 19.34 -12.59
CA ALA A 101 48.97 19.82 -12.62
C ALA A 101 49.83 18.92 -11.70
N GLY A 102 51.05 18.47 -12.05
CA GLY A 102 52.27 19.17 -12.46
C GLY A 102 53.31 19.08 -11.31
N PRO A 103 54.61 19.44 -11.43
CA PRO A 103 55.49 19.63 -12.60
C PRO A 103 56.94 19.04 -12.33
N PRO A 104 58.09 19.58 -12.81
CA PRO A 104 58.67 19.40 -14.15
C PRO A 104 60.20 19.05 -14.19
N LEU A 105 60.77 19.02 -15.41
CA LEU A 105 62.17 19.26 -15.85
C LEU A 105 63.18 18.09 -15.94
N ARG A 106 63.65 17.80 -17.19
CA ARG A 106 65.00 18.04 -17.78
C ARG A 106 65.29 17.03 -18.91
N HIS A 107 65.33 17.49 -20.16
CA HIS A 107 66.51 17.70 -21.04
C HIS A 107 67.15 16.45 -21.67
N ASP A 108 67.06 16.42 -23.01
CA ASP A 108 68.03 15.98 -24.04
C ASP A 108 68.90 14.73 -23.80
N LEU A 109 68.67 13.69 -24.62
CA LEU A 109 69.50 13.33 -25.80
C LEU A 109 68.87 12.15 -26.56
#